data_AF-A0AAF0ZB59-F1
#
_entry.id   AF-A0AAF0ZB59-F1
#
_cell.length_a   1.000
_cell.length_b   1.000
_cell.length_c   1.000
_cell.angle_alpha   90.00
_cell.angle_beta   90.00
_cell.angle_gamma   90.00
#
_symmetry.space_group_name_H-M   'P 1'
#
loop_
_entity.id
_entity.type
_entity.pdbx_description
1 polymer ?
#
loop_
_entity_poly.entity_id
_entity_poly.type
_entity_poly.pdbx_seq_one_letter_code
_entity_poly.pdbx_strand_id
1 'polypeptide(L)'
;MTADHLSAPAPQGQTVAAPPTRRSLAEQMGTLGTVAVPSPAPAPLQAPAAFAGVPAAGSAYAPAPQASAPISAPAPLAGTMYTGPAPVAGSGPVHSAPAPGPAQQWTAPAPTAQTPHPSSGGLRWGGPRQEPAPAPRVRVIDDPAAQGLGTPPQGQSTDRAPEAQVAQSSNPAGPAAPPARAGGRAASAPGRLGMNQEREANDVELDAVLREMVQAGASDLHLTVGSVPMMRRNGSLVPLEGQSVLDGDGLRRSLYGILTQRQREKFETNLELDFSYSVRGLARFRVNYFQQRDSIGAAMRLIPYEIKPLEDLGVPGVVANFAGLPRGLVLVTGPTGSGKSTTLAALVDLANRTRSDHIMTVEDPIEFLHDHKKSIINQREVGADTHSFANALKHVLRQDPDIILVGEMRDLETISVALTAAETGHLVFATLHTQDAAQTVDRIIDVFPAEQQEQVRVQLAGALQGVVCQTLCKRTGRPGRIVATEVLVATPAIRNLVREGKTHQIYSAMQAGQQLGMHTLDQHLADLVRTGQISYETGLEKCHHVEDYNKLTGRQARMNQGGAALQQAATNIGGF
;
A
#
# COMPACT_ATOMS: atom_id res chain seq x y z
N MET A 1 -2.95 -80.60 -17.99
CA MET A 1 -2.05 -81.34 -18.89
C MET A 1 -0.99 -80.33 -19.34
N THR A 2 0.16 -80.33 -18.64
CA THR A 2 1.48 -80.81 -19.15
C THR A 2 2.08 -79.83 -20.16
N ALA A 3 3.04 -78.98 -19.78
CA ALA A 3 4.46 -79.28 -19.56
C ALA A 3 5.28 -79.32 -20.88
N ASP A 4 6.23 -78.40 -20.95
CA ASP A 4 7.66 -78.63 -21.22
C ASP A 4 8.18 -79.06 -22.61
N HIS A 5 9.18 -78.26 -23.05
CA HIS A 5 10.59 -78.64 -23.25
C HIS A 5 11.23 -78.72 -24.66
N LEU A 6 12.37 -77.98 -24.76
CA LEU A 6 13.69 -78.32 -25.35
C LEU A 6 13.82 -78.35 -26.90
N SER A 7 14.93 -78.04 -27.58
CA SER A 7 16.28 -77.48 -27.31
C SER A 7 17.05 -77.41 -28.66
N ALA A 8 17.75 -76.30 -28.96
CA ALA A 8 19.23 -76.12 -29.07
C ALA A 8 19.97 -76.89 -30.23
N PRO A 9 21.06 -76.34 -30.84
CA PRO A 9 22.35 -76.14 -30.14
C PRO A 9 23.21 -74.90 -30.53
N ALA A 10 24.13 -74.54 -29.62
CA ALA A 10 25.32 -73.68 -29.80
C ALA A 10 26.56 -74.55 -30.23
N PRO A 11 27.87 -74.14 -30.32
CA PRO A 11 28.56 -73.19 -29.43
C PRO A 11 29.88 -72.48 -29.91
N GLN A 12 30.50 -71.75 -28.95
CA GLN A 12 31.94 -71.41 -28.73
C GLN A 12 32.68 -70.39 -29.63
N GLY A 13 33.43 -69.40 -29.11
CA GLY A 13 33.71 -68.97 -27.72
C GLY A 13 34.88 -67.96 -27.59
N GLN A 14 34.84 -67.19 -26.47
CA GLN A 14 35.94 -66.54 -25.69
C GLN A 14 36.65 -65.27 -26.25
N THR A 15 36.94 -64.19 -25.50
CA THR A 15 36.96 -63.94 -24.02
C THR A 15 36.96 -62.42 -23.66
N VAL A 16 36.18 -62.07 -22.62
CA VAL A 16 36.43 -61.17 -21.45
C VAL A 16 36.66 -59.65 -21.61
N ALA A 17 35.71 -58.84 -21.09
CA ALA A 17 35.83 -58.02 -19.85
C ALA A 17 34.55 -57.15 -19.63
N ALA A 18 34.15 -56.93 -18.38
CA ALA A 18 33.09 -55.99 -17.97
C ALA A 18 33.51 -55.29 -16.65
N PRO A 19 32.79 -54.25 -16.17
CA PRO A 19 32.52 -52.92 -16.73
C PRO A 19 33.05 -51.80 -15.78
N PRO A 20 32.77 -50.50 -16.02
CA PRO A 20 32.13 -49.76 -14.91
C PRO A 20 31.08 -48.70 -15.31
N THR A 21 30.22 -48.43 -14.34
CA THR A 21 29.14 -47.43 -14.25
C THR A 21 29.59 -45.98 -14.00
N ARG A 22 28.73 -45.05 -14.45
CA ARG A 22 28.50 -43.63 -14.04
C ARG A 22 29.58 -42.57 -14.34
N ARG A 23 29.19 -41.46 -15.00
CA ARG A 23 29.07 -40.13 -14.36
C ARG A 23 28.52 -39.02 -15.28
N SER A 24 27.99 -38.01 -14.60
CA SER A 24 27.28 -36.82 -15.04
C SER A 24 28.11 -35.88 -15.92
N LEU A 25 27.39 -35.13 -16.75
CA LEU A 25 27.82 -34.08 -17.67
C LEU A 25 28.31 -32.81 -16.93
N ALA A 26 29.34 -32.96 -16.09
CA ALA A 26 29.97 -31.86 -15.33
C ALA A 26 31.50 -31.76 -15.55
N GLU A 27 32.04 -32.43 -16.58
CA GLU A 27 33.48 -32.42 -16.90
C GLU A 27 33.69 -32.22 -18.40
N GLN A 28 33.40 -31.03 -18.92
CA GLN A 28 33.97 -30.53 -20.16
C GLN A 28 33.82 -29.02 -20.18
N MET A 29 34.77 -28.32 -19.55
CA MET A 29 35.22 -26.95 -19.84
C MET A 29 36.27 -26.57 -18.78
N GLY A 30 37.53 -26.90 -19.05
CA GLY A 30 38.66 -26.46 -18.24
C GLY A 30 39.74 -25.89 -19.14
N THR A 31 39.97 -24.58 -19.06
CA THR A 31 41.27 -23.88 -18.95
C THR A 31 41.10 -22.43 -19.36
N LEU A 32 41.11 -21.51 -18.39
CA LEU A 32 41.71 -20.17 -18.48
C LEU A 32 41.87 -19.64 -17.04
N GLY A 33 43.07 -19.14 -16.73
CA GLY A 33 43.59 -18.97 -15.38
C GLY A 33 42.94 -17.87 -14.55
N THR A 34 42.98 -18.07 -13.24
CA THR A 34 42.58 -17.14 -12.19
C THR A 34 43.71 -16.12 -11.91
N VAL A 35 43.44 -14.84 -12.20
CA VAL A 35 44.12 -13.70 -11.56
C VAL A 35 43.21 -13.20 -10.45
N ALA A 36 43.69 -13.25 -9.20
CA ALA A 36 42.99 -12.71 -8.05
C ALA A 36 43.15 -11.18 -8.01
N VAL A 37 42.02 -10.45 -8.05
CA VAL A 37 41.95 -9.02 -7.74
C VAL A 37 41.31 -8.87 -6.35
N PRO A 38 41.94 -8.15 -5.40
CA PRO A 38 41.43 -8.03 -4.03
C PRO A 38 40.22 -7.10 -3.95
N SER A 39 39.25 -7.50 -3.11
CA SER A 39 38.07 -6.71 -2.73
C SER A 39 38.44 -5.65 -1.68
N PRO A 40 37.98 -4.39 -1.78
CA PRO A 40 38.28 -3.36 -0.78
C PRO A 40 37.39 -3.49 0.45
N ALA A 41 38.02 -3.56 1.63
CA ALA A 41 37.35 -3.45 2.93
C ALA A 41 36.85 -2.01 3.18
N PRO A 42 35.72 -1.83 3.91
CA PRO A 42 35.23 -0.50 4.25
C PRO A 42 36.11 0.15 5.34
N ALA A 43 36.42 1.43 5.15
CA ALA A 43 37.17 2.26 6.09
C ALA A 43 36.36 2.56 7.37
N PRO A 44 36.99 2.65 8.56
CA PRO A 44 36.32 3.04 9.78
C PRO A 44 36.02 4.55 9.80
N LEU A 45 34.78 4.91 10.14
CA LEU A 45 34.35 6.29 10.40
C LEU A 45 34.95 6.79 11.73
N GLN A 46 35.66 7.90 11.66
CA GLN A 46 36.21 8.63 12.81
C GLN A 46 35.09 9.33 13.59
N ALA A 47 35.12 9.21 14.92
CA ALA A 47 34.32 10.02 15.83
C ALA A 47 34.88 11.45 15.93
N PRO A 48 34.04 12.50 16.08
CA PRO A 48 34.52 13.85 16.30
C PRO A 48 35.07 14.02 17.73
N ALA A 49 36.18 14.77 17.83
CA ALA A 49 36.91 15.05 19.04
C ALA A 49 36.12 15.92 20.04
N ALA A 50 36.17 15.52 21.31
CA ALA A 50 35.73 16.32 22.45
C ALA A 50 36.73 17.47 22.72
N PHE A 51 36.21 18.69 22.85
CA PHE A 51 36.90 19.81 23.48
C PHE A 51 36.66 19.76 24.99
N ALA A 52 37.72 19.87 25.80
CA ALA A 52 37.65 19.94 27.26
C ALA A 52 38.33 21.20 27.82
N GLY A 53 37.60 21.90 28.71
CA GLY A 53 38.09 22.77 29.79
C GLY A 53 38.33 24.26 29.43
N VAL A 54 38.08 25.28 30.27
CA VAL A 54 37.96 25.47 31.75
C VAL A 54 37.43 26.95 31.98
N PRO A 55 37.07 27.50 33.18
CA PRO A 55 36.05 27.19 34.21
C PRO A 55 35.14 28.38 34.69
N ALA A 56 34.22 28.06 35.62
CA ALA A 56 33.81 28.78 36.85
C ALA A 56 32.87 30.03 36.86
N ALA A 57 31.69 29.83 37.46
CA ALA A 57 31.00 30.59 38.54
C ALA A 57 29.49 30.25 38.44
N GLY A 58 28.75 29.69 39.39
CA GLY A 58 28.72 29.89 40.84
C GLY A 58 27.35 30.49 41.20
N SER A 59 26.38 29.67 41.63
CA SER A 59 25.43 30.02 42.72
C SER A 59 24.50 28.84 43.05
N ALA A 60 24.33 28.63 44.35
CA ALA A 60 23.62 27.56 45.02
C ALA A 60 22.09 27.76 44.99
N TYR A 61 21.33 26.68 45.16
CA TYR A 61 20.30 26.55 46.22
C TYR A 61 19.67 25.14 46.20
N ALA A 62 19.73 24.47 47.35
CA ALA A 62 18.93 23.34 47.83
C ALA A 62 18.70 23.62 49.34
N PRO A 63 17.74 23.00 50.09
CA PRO A 63 17.33 21.60 49.95
C PRO A 63 15.82 21.27 50.21
N ALA A 64 15.54 19.97 50.07
CA ALA A 64 14.30 19.23 50.31
C ALA A 64 13.79 19.23 51.78
N PRO A 65 12.66 18.53 52.04
CA PRO A 65 12.74 17.49 53.07
C PRO A 65 12.04 16.15 52.74
N GLN A 66 12.80 15.08 53.05
CA GLN A 66 12.50 13.80 53.75
C GLN A 66 11.14 13.06 53.65
N ALA A 67 11.24 11.87 53.04
CA ALA A 67 10.87 10.51 53.50
C ALA A 67 9.71 10.24 54.49
N SER A 68 8.83 9.31 54.11
CA SER A 68 8.05 8.42 54.99
C SER A 68 7.79 7.07 54.29
N ALA A 69 7.84 5.98 55.06
CA ALA A 69 7.96 4.57 54.66
C ALA A 69 6.60 3.89 54.28
N PRO A 70 6.58 2.60 53.86
CA PRO A 70 5.59 2.01 52.94
C PRO A 70 4.32 1.43 53.59
N ILE A 71 3.23 1.38 52.82
CA ILE A 71 1.95 0.76 53.20
C ILE A 71 1.86 -0.65 52.60
N SER A 72 1.55 -1.62 53.46
CA SER A 72 1.36 -3.05 53.19
C SER A 72 0.15 -3.38 52.31
N ALA A 73 0.30 -4.43 51.51
CA ALA A 73 -0.78 -5.13 50.80
C ALA A 73 -1.70 -5.93 51.75
N PRO A 74 -3.00 -6.09 51.44
CA PRO A 74 -3.86 -7.03 52.14
C PRO A 74 -3.85 -8.43 51.49
N ALA A 75 -3.82 -9.45 52.35
CA ALA A 75 -3.96 -10.87 52.04
C ALA A 75 -5.42 -11.26 51.69
N PRO A 76 -5.66 -12.39 50.99
CA PRO A 76 -6.99 -12.80 50.56
C PRO A 76 -7.78 -13.54 51.67
N LEU A 77 -9.10 -13.36 51.68
CA LEU A 77 -10.05 -14.08 52.53
C LEU A 77 -10.41 -15.44 51.94
N ALA A 78 -10.51 -16.44 52.82
CA ALA A 78 -10.92 -17.81 52.52
C ALA A 78 -12.44 -18.02 52.62
N GLY A 79 -12.98 -18.84 51.71
CA GLY A 79 -13.88 -19.95 52.04
C GLY A 79 -15.40 -19.70 52.09
N THR A 80 -16.14 -20.27 51.13
CA THR A 80 -17.33 -21.08 51.47
C THR A 80 -17.53 -22.18 50.41
N MET A 81 -17.65 -23.42 50.89
CA MET A 81 -17.93 -24.63 50.11
C MET A 81 -19.39 -24.64 49.63
N TYR A 82 -19.66 -25.21 48.45
CA TYR A 82 -20.89 -25.96 48.21
C TYR A 82 -20.66 -27.11 47.22
N THR A 83 -21.35 -28.20 47.50
CA THR A 83 -21.19 -29.59 47.05
C THR A 83 -21.78 -29.90 45.66
N GLY A 84 -21.31 -30.99 45.02
CA GLY A 84 -21.61 -31.44 43.64
C GLY A 84 -23.06 -31.91 43.34
N PRO A 85 -23.32 -32.68 42.24
CA PRO A 85 -22.68 -33.98 41.97
C PRO A 85 -22.27 -34.25 40.48
N ALA A 86 -21.57 -35.38 40.30
CA ALA A 86 -20.95 -35.93 39.07
C ALA A 86 -21.95 -36.54 38.04
N PRO A 87 -21.46 -36.91 36.83
CA PRO A 87 -21.36 -38.36 36.55
C PRO A 87 -20.13 -38.84 35.73
N VAL A 88 -19.51 -39.90 36.26
CA VAL A 88 -19.13 -41.23 35.71
C VAL A 88 -18.77 -41.46 34.20
N ALA A 89 -17.52 -41.92 34.03
CA ALA A 89 -16.93 -42.98 33.19
C ALA A 89 -16.61 -42.82 31.68
N GLY A 90 -15.36 -43.16 31.35
CA GLY A 90 -14.86 -43.62 30.04
C GLY A 90 -13.33 -43.75 30.03
N SER A 91 -12.80 -44.97 29.91
CA SER A 91 -11.47 -45.41 30.34
C SER A 91 -10.45 -45.69 29.20
N GLY A 92 -9.20 -45.20 29.37
CA GLY A 92 -7.91 -45.80 28.95
C GLY A 92 -7.29 -45.38 27.59
N PRO A 93 -5.97 -45.57 27.32
CA PRO A 93 -4.82 -45.76 28.22
C PRO A 93 -3.74 -44.65 28.10
N VAL A 94 -2.81 -44.64 29.06
CA VAL A 94 -1.82 -43.60 29.37
C VAL A 94 -0.46 -43.90 28.70
N HIS A 95 0.14 -42.91 28.05
CA HIS A 95 1.58 -42.86 27.76
C HIS A 95 2.24 -41.77 28.61
N SER A 96 3.27 -42.16 29.35
CA SER A 96 4.08 -41.34 30.26
C SER A 96 5.15 -40.55 29.52
N ALA A 97 5.26 -39.26 29.83
CA ALA A 97 6.35 -38.38 29.40
C ALA A 97 7.21 -37.96 30.62
N PRO A 98 8.56 -37.88 30.48
CA PRO A 98 9.45 -37.57 31.60
C PRO A 98 9.63 -36.06 31.83
N ALA A 99 9.92 -35.71 33.10
CA ALA A 99 10.07 -34.35 33.63
C ALA A 99 11.39 -33.64 33.23
N PRO A 100 11.44 -32.30 33.20
CA PRO A 100 12.66 -31.53 32.89
C PRO A 100 13.52 -31.27 34.15
N GLY A 101 14.85 -31.36 33.97
CA GLY A 101 15.89 -31.02 34.96
C GLY A 101 16.32 -29.54 34.95
N PRO A 102 17.14 -29.10 35.92
CA PRO A 102 17.29 -27.68 36.29
C PRO A 102 18.32 -26.90 35.46
N ALA A 103 18.10 -25.58 35.40
CA ALA A 103 18.85 -24.57 34.65
C ALA A 103 20.22 -24.21 35.26
N GLN A 104 21.21 -23.96 34.40
CA GLN A 104 22.53 -23.45 34.77
C GLN A 104 22.68 -21.95 34.45
N GLN A 105 23.13 -21.20 35.46
CA GLN A 105 23.50 -19.78 35.40
C GLN A 105 24.86 -19.59 34.72
N TRP A 106 24.96 -18.57 33.86
CA TRP A 106 26.22 -18.08 33.30
C TRP A 106 26.58 -16.73 33.93
N THR A 107 27.77 -16.64 34.51
CA THR A 107 28.37 -15.43 35.10
C THR A 107 29.44 -14.85 34.18
N ALA A 108 29.48 -13.52 34.07
CA ALA A 108 30.44 -12.75 33.29
C ALA A 108 31.71 -12.40 34.09
N PRO A 109 32.90 -12.28 33.46
CA PRO A 109 34.09 -11.72 34.11
C PRO A 109 34.34 -10.23 33.79
N ALA A 110 34.91 -9.52 34.77
CA ALA A 110 35.31 -8.11 34.76
C ALA A 110 36.78 -7.90 34.29
N PRO A 111 37.26 -6.65 34.07
CA PRO A 111 38.38 -6.33 33.17
C PRO A 111 39.74 -6.16 33.87
N THR A 112 40.83 -6.26 33.10
CA THR A 112 42.22 -6.01 33.53
C THR A 112 42.85 -4.84 32.75
N ALA A 113 43.67 -4.03 33.44
CA ALA A 113 44.21 -2.75 32.98
C ALA A 113 45.73 -2.78 32.67
N GLN A 114 46.09 -2.03 31.61
CA GLN A 114 47.28 -1.16 31.36
C GLN A 114 48.73 -1.68 31.32
N THR A 115 49.50 -1.26 30.28
CA THR A 115 50.69 -0.34 30.36
C THR A 115 51.25 0.03 28.95
N PRO A 116 52.07 1.10 28.78
CA PRO A 116 52.08 1.96 27.56
C PRO A 116 53.42 2.13 26.77
N HIS A 117 53.29 2.63 25.52
CA HIS A 117 54.18 3.50 24.68
C HIS A 117 55.66 3.11 24.34
N PRO A 118 56.18 3.44 23.12
CA PRO A 118 56.67 4.80 22.85
C PRO A 118 56.48 5.39 21.42
N SER A 119 56.34 6.72 21.44
CA SER A 119 56.77 7.81 20.53
C SER A 119 56.94 7.62 19.01
N SER A 120 56.26 8.53 18.31
CA SER A 120 56.38 8.97 16.92
C SER A 120 57.65 9.78 16.63
N GLY A 121 58.11 9.69 15.38
CA GLY A 121 59.07 10.61 14.77
C GLY A 121 58.77 10.85 13.29
N GLY A 122 58.90 12.10 12.83
CA GLY A 122 59.44 12.39 11.50
C GLY A 122 58.51 12.88 10.37
N LEU A 123 58.25 14.20 10.37
CA LEU A 123 58.33 15.15 9.23
C LEU A 123 57.57 14.95 7.87
N ARG A 124 56.72 15.97 7.58
CA ARG A 124 56.66 16.93 6.42
C ARG A 124 56.82 16.42 4.97
N TRP A 125 56.30 17.03 3.89
CA TRP A 125 55.23 17.99 3.50
C TRP A 125 55.41 18.13 1.97
N GLY A 126 54.35 18.23 1.16
CA GLY A 126 54.46 18.58 -0.27
C GLY A 126 53.10 18.70 -0.98
N GLY A 127 52.70 19.92 -1.34
CA GLY A 127 51.35 20.36 -1.80
C GLY A 127 50.84 19.84 -3.17
N PRO A 128 49.89 20.51 -3.88
CA PRO A 128 49.35 21.86 -3.67
C PRO A 128 47.82 21.97 -3.42
N ARG A 129 47.43 23.14 -2.89
CA ARG A 129 46.06 23.58 -2.61
C ARG A 129 45.31 23.97 -3.89
N GLN A 130 44.02 23.63 -3.98
CA GLN A 130 43.05 24.27 -4.86
C GLN A 130 42.12 25.16 -4.02
N GLU A 131 41.94 26.41 -4.43
CA GLU A 131 40.99 27.38 -3.86
C GLU A 131 39.55 27.08 -4.33
N PRO A 132 38.53 27.27 -3.49
CA PRO A 132 37.13 27.22 -3.93
C PRO A 132 36.62 28.57 -4.46
N ALA A 133 35.88 28.51 -5.57
CA ALA A 133 35.27 29.64 -6.28
C ALA A 133 34.12 30.33 -5.49
N PRO A 134 33.84 31.64 -5.72
CA PRO A 134 32.86 32.40 -4.95
C PRO A 134 31.40 32.26 -5.46
N ALA A 135 30.45 32.34 -4.52
CA ALA A 135 29.00 32.27 -4.74
C ALA A 135 28.40 33.58 -5.32
N PRO A 136 27.26 33.51 -6.05
CA PRO A 136 26.68 34.67 -6.74
C PRO A 136 25.90 35.62 -5.81
N ARG A 137 26.00 36.92 -6.10
CA ARG A 137 25.39 38.04 -5.34
C ARG A 137 23.94 38.29 -5.75
N VAL A 138 23.08 38.48 -4.75
CA VAL A 138 21.71 39.00 -4.85
C VAL A 138 21.76 40.52 -5.07
N ARG A 139 20.97 41.03 -6.03
CA ARG A 139 20.74 42.48 -6.19
C ARG A 139 19.49 42.89 -5.41
N VAL A 140 19.68 43.84 -4.50
CA VAL A 140 18.63 44.59 -3.81
C VAL A 140 18.18 45.74 -4.72
N ILE A 141 16.88 45.90 -4.90
CA ILE A 141 16.26 47.10 -5.48
C ILE A 141 15.56 47.81 -4.33
N ASP A 142 15.99 49.03 -4.03
CA ASP A 142 15.33 49.95 -3.12
C ASP A 142 14.15 50.63 -3.83
N ASP A 143 13.00 50.75 -3.16
CA ASP A 143 12.00 51.77 -3.47
C ASP A 143 11.34 52.26 -2.16
N PRO A 144 11.34 53.56 -1.84
CA PRO A 144 10.83 54.10 -0.58
C PRO A 144 9.41 54.69 -0.70
N ALA A 145 8.82 54.95 0.48
CA ALA A 145 7.69 55.87 0.78
C ALA A 145 6.31 55.25 1.09
N ALA A 146 6.16 54.88 2.37
CA ALA A 146 5.25 55.46 3.37
C ALA A 146 3.88 56.09 2.95
N GLN A 147 2.84 55.56 3.61
CA GLN A 147 1.79 56.25 4.39
C GLN A 147 0.68 57.04 3.66
N GLY A 148 -0.58 56.75 4.03
CA GLY A 148 -1.69 57.69 3.83
C GLY A 148 -3.09 57.07 3.95
N LEU A 149 -3.69 57.22 5.13
CA LEU A 149 -5.09 56.94 5.48
C LEU A 149 -6.11 57.75 4.65
N GLY A 150 -7.30 57.19 4.41
CA GLY A 150 -8.52 57.99 4.18
C GLY A 150 -9.57 57.40 3.22
N THR A 151 -10.65 56.86 3.79
CA THR A 151 -11.97 56.66 3.16
C THR A 151 -12.97 57.72 3.69
N PRO A 152 -14.20 57.85 3.15
CA PRO A 152 -14.64 58.21 1.78
C PRO A 152 -15.59 59.44 1.85
N PRO A 153 -16.39 59.77 0.81
CA PRO A 153 -17.82 59.59 1.03
C PRO A 153 -18.67 59.20 -0.20
N GLN A 154 -19.93 58.92 0.15
CA GLN A 154 -21.07 58.35 -0.57
C GLN A 154 -21.62 59.20 -1.74
N GLY A 155 -22.34 58.55 -2.65
CA GLY A 155 -23.26 59.21 -3.59
C GLY A 155 -24.04 58.19 -4.43
N GLN A 156 -25.37 58.30 -4.39
CA GLN A 156 -26.38 57.32 -4.80
C GLN A 156 -26.76 57.37 -6.30
N SER A 157 -27.23 56.22 -6.78
CA SER A 157 -28.31 55.95 -7.78
C SER A 157 -28.61 56.94 -8.93
N THR A 158 -28.71 56.40 -10.14
CA THR A 158 -29.90 56.35 -11.06
C THR A 158 -29.37 56.05 -12.46
N ASP A 159 -29.69 54.91 -13.06
CA ASP A 159 -30.88 54.59 -13.85
C ASP A 159 -30.71 54.90 -15.36
N ARG A 160 -31.00 53.86 -16.16
CA ARG A 160 -31.25 53.79 -17.62
C ARG A 160 -30.19 54.19 -18.67
N ALA A 161 -29.97 53.21 -19.56
CA ALA A 161 -29.34 53.31 -20.89
C ALA A 161 -30.08 54.27 -21.85
N PRO A 162 -29.42 54.67 -22.95
CA PRO A 162 -29.79 54.02 -24.21
C PRO A 162 -28.61 53.71 -25.16
N GLU A 163 -28.98 52.94 -26.18
CA GLU A 163 -28.21 52.34 -27.27
C GLU A 163 -27.29 53.29 -28.05
N ALA A 164 -26.12 52.78 -28.49
CA ALA A 164 -25.39 53.32 -29.64
C ALA A 164 -24.51 52.25 -30.31
N GLN A 165 -25.04 51.74 -31.42
CA GLN A 165 -24.38 51.52 -32.72
C GLN A 165 -22.91 51.05 -32.75
N VAL A 166 -22.77 49.81 -33.19
CA VAL A 166 -21.54 49.19 -33.68
C VAL A 166 -21.13 49.82 -35.01
N ALA A 167 -19.95 50.44 -35.06
CA ALA A 167 -19.24 50.76 -36.29
C ALA A 167 -17.74 50.45 -36.14
N GLN A 168 -17.19 49.90 -37.21
CA GLN A 168 -15.95 49.16 -37.32
C GLN A 168 -14.70 50.04 -37.17
N SER A 169 -13.66 49.49 -36.53
CA SER A 169 -12.27 49.87 -36.79
C SER A 169 -11.40 48.63 -36.87
N SER A 170 -10.87 48.42 -38.07
CA SER A 170 -9.93 47.41 -38.51
C SER A 170 -8.61 47.42 -37.75
N ASN A 171 -8.08 46.24 -37.42
CA ASN A 171 -6.66 46.01 -37.16
C ASN A 171 -6.16 44.75 -37.89
N PRO A 172 -4.87 44.68 -38.24
CA PRO A 172 -4.35 43.94 -39.41
C PRO A 172 -4.05 42.45 -39.15
N ALA A 173 -3.93 41.74 -40.27
CA ALA A 173 -3.76 40.30 -40.41
C ALA A 173 -2.55 39.71 -39.67
N GLY A 174 -2.81 38.70 -38.84
CA GLY A 174 -1.85 37.68 -38.43
C GLY A 174 -1.79 36.52 -39.45
N PRO A 175 -0.70 35.73 -39.48
CA PRO A 175 -0.42 34.81 -40.59
C PRO A 175 -1.41 33.65 -40.67
N ALA A 176 -1.73 33.29 -41.92
CA ALA A 176 -2.69 32.28 -42.31
C ALA A 176 -2.41 30.89 -41.72
N ALA A 177 -3.48 30.24 -41.27
CA ALA A 177 -3.51 28.82 -40.97
C ALA A 177 -3.18 28.00 -42.23
N PRO A 178 -2.39 26.91 -42.14
CA PRO A 178 -2.10 26.06 -43.29
C PRO A 178 -3.36 25.27 -43.71
N PRO A 179 -3.53 24.97 -45.02
CA PRO A 179 -4.73 24.33 -45.53
C PRO A 179 -4.80 22.86 -45.11
N ALA A 180 -6.03 22.43 -44.78
CA ALA A 180 -6.37 21.03 -44.55
C ALA A 180 -6.00 20.19 -45.79
N ARG A 181 -5.01 19.31 -45.63
CA ARG A 181 -4.69 18.28 -46.63
C ARG A 181 -5.68 17.12 -46.51
N ALA A 182 -6.40 16.91 -47.61
CA ALA A 182 -7.19 15.73 -47.87
C ALA A 182 -6.33 14.45 -47.91
N GLY A 183 -6.90 13.35 -47.39
CA GLY A 183 -6.69 12.00 -47.91
C GLY A 183 -5.29 11.39 -47.74
N GLY A 184 -4.89 11.11 -46.50
CA GLY A 184 -3.84 10.13 -46.20
C GLY A 184 -4.42 9.00 -45.38
N ARG A 185 -4.45 7.77 -45.92
CA ARG A 185 -4.72 6.55 -45.14
C ARG A 185 -3.86 6.58 -43.88
N ALA A 186 -4.50 6.67 -42.72
CA ALA A 186 -3.83 6.59 -41.44
C ALA A 186 -3.20 5.21 -41.33
N ALA A 187 -1.87 5.17 -41.39
CA ALA A 187 -1.10 3.98 -41.07
C ALA A 187 -1.44 3.57 -39.64
N SER A 188 -1.98 2.37 -39.49
CA SER A 188 -2.15 1.68 -38.22
C SER A 188 -0.84 1.72 -37.43
N ALA A 189 -0.93 2.04 -36.14
CA ALA A 189 0.17 1.86 -35.21
C ALA A 189 0.74 0.43 -35.32
N PRO A 190 2.06 0.21 -35.15
CA PRO A 190 2.64 -1.11 -35.33
C PRO A 190 2.05 -2.03 -34.27
N GLY A 191 1.21 -2.98 -34.71
CA GLY A 191 0.84 -4.13 -33.90
C GLY A 191 2.13 -4.80 -33.43
N ARG A 192 2.17 -5.19 -32.16
CA ARG A 192 3.26 -6.03 -31.65
C ARG A 192 3.34 -7.25 -32.56
N LEU A 193 4.46 -7.37 -33.29
CA LEU A 193 4.73 -8.53 -34.15
C LEU A 193 4.81 -9.78 -33.26
N GLY A 194 3.72 -10.55 -33.24
CA GLY A 194 3.78 -11.98 -33.01
C GLY A 194 4.02 -12.67 -34.35
N MET A 195 4.92 -13.64 -34.38
CA MET A 195 5.21 -14.52 -35.51
C MET A 195 3.91 -14.98 -36.22
N ASN A 196 3.94 -14.98 -37.55
CA ASN A 196 2.89 -15.46 -38.45
C ASN A 196 2.33 -16.83 -38.01
N GLN A 197 1.27 -16.85 -37.21
CA GLN A 197 0.33 -17.95 -37.13
C GLN A 197 -0.92 -17.48 -37.86
N GLU A 198 -1.31 -18.20 -38.91
CA GLU A 198 -2.57 -17.96 -39.59
C GLU A 198 -3.69 -18.17 -38.58
N ARG A 199 -4.58 -17.17 -38.42
CA ARG A 199 -5.74 -17.29 -37.52
C ARG A 199 -6.59 -18.47 -37.99
N GLU A 200 -6.86 -19.41 -37.08
CA GLU A 200 -7.75 -20.54 -37.36
C GLU A 200 -9.19 -20.18 -36.98
N ALA A 201 -10.16 -20.85 -37.60
CA ALA A 201 -11.59 -20.58 -37.38
C ALA A 201 -12.05 -20.79 -35.92
N ASN A 202 -11.29 -21.58 -35.15
CA ASN A 202 -11.60 -21.89 -33.75
C ASN A 202 -10.89 -20.95 -32.75
N ASP A 203 -10.08 -20.01 -33.24
CA ASP A 203 -9.39 -19.06 -32.37
C ASP A 203 -10.39 -18.04 -31.80
N VAL A 204 -10.19 -17.69 -30.52
CA VAL A 204 -10.97 -16.66 -29.84
C VAL A 204 -10.44 -15.29 -30.25
N GLU A 205 -11.30 -14.46 -30.82
CA GLU A 205 -10.97 -13.05 -31.06
C GLU A 205 -11.01 -12.27 -29.74
N LEU A 206 -9.91 -12.34 -28.99
CA LEU A 206 -9.85 -11.88 -27.61
C LEU A 206 -10.25 -10.41 -27.43
N ASP A 207 -9.76 -9.52 -28.30
CA ASP A 207 -10.10 -8.09 -28.26
C ASP A 207 -11.60 -7.84 -28.51
N ALA A 208 -12.26 -8.66 -29.32
CA ALA A 208 -13.70 -8.57 -29.57
C ALA A 208 -14.50 -9.03 -28.34
N VAL A 209 -14.13 -10.17 -27.77
CA VAL A 209 -14.75 -10.70 -26.54
C VAL A 209 -14.59 -9.73 -25.36
N LEU A 210 -13.40 -9.14 -25.21
CA LEU A 210 -13.15 -8.12 -24.19
C LEU A 210 -13.97 -6.84 -24.41
N ARG A 211 -14.15 -6.42 -25.68
CA ARG A 211 -15.01 -5.28 -26.01
C ARG A 211 -16.47 -5.54 -25.67
N GLU A 212 -16.97 -6.73 -26.00
CA GLU A 212 -18.34 -7.13 -25.68
C GLU A 212 -18.55 -7.23 -24.17
N MET A 213 -17.60 -7.80 -23.43
CA MET A 213 -17.60 -7.82 -21.96
C MET A 213 -17.76 -6.41 -21.37
N VAL A 214 -17.01 -5.42 -21.88
CA VAL A 214 -17.09 -4.03 -21.42
C VAL A 214 -18.45 -3.41 -21.78
N GLN A 215 -18.94 -3.61 -23.01
CA GLN A 215 -20.25 -3.11 -23.46
C GLN A 215 -21.40 -3.70 -22.64
N ALA A 216 -21.29 -4.97 -22.23
CA ALA A 216 -22.26 -5.66 -21.39
C ALA A 216 -22.20 -5.24 -19.90
N GLY A 217 -21.23 -4.38 -19.52
CA GLY A 217 -21.03 -3.94 -18.14
C GLY A 217 -20.59 -5.06 -17.20
N ALA A 218 -19.88 -6.07 -17.72
CA ALA A 218 -19.38 -7.19 -16.94
C ALA A 218 -18.07 -6.85 -16.21
N SER A 219 -17.85 -7.47 -15.05
CA SER A 219 -16.66 -7.23 -14.20
C SER A 219 -15.48 -8.15 -14.54
N ASP A 220 -15.77 -9.40 -14.89
CA ASP A 220 -14.76 -10.43 -15.16
C ASP A 220 -15.16 -11.25 -16.40
N LEU A 221 -14.18 -11.69 -17.19
CA LEU A 221 -14.30 -12.65 -18.28
C LEU A 221 -13.53 -13.92 -17.90
N HIS A 222 -14.12 -15.08 -18.16
CA HIS A 222 -13.57 -16.39 -17.87
C HIS A 222 -13.55 -17.22 -19.15
N LEU A 223 -12.38 -17.78 -19.45
CA LEU A 223 -12.15 -18.63 -20.62
C LEU A 223 -11.61 -19.97 -20.14
N THR A 224 -12.31 -21.05 -20.52
CA THR A 224 -11.93 -22.43 -20.16
C THR A 224 -12.48 -23.41 -21.17
N VAL A 225 -11.75 -24.50 -21.42
CA VAL A 225 -12.14 -25.53 -22.40
C VAL A 225 -13.43 -26.23 -22.00
N GLY A 226 -14.25 -26.53 -23.00
CA GLY A 226 -15.54 -27.20 -22.81
C GLY A 226 -16.66 -26.27 -22.34
N SER A 227 -16.38 -24.97 -22.18
CA SER A 227 -17.37 -23.93 -21.95
C SER A 227 -17.32 -22.91 -23.09
N VAL A 228 -18.42 -22.20 -23.31
CA VAL A 228 -18.38 -20.90 -24.01
C VAL A 228 -17.66 -19.86 -23.13
N PRO A 229 -17.13 -18.76 -23.69
CA PRO A 229 -16.70 -17.61 -22.90
C PRO A 229 -17.78 -17.18 -21.90
N MET A 230 -17.42 -17.06 -20.63
CA MET A 230 -18.34 -16.68 -19.57
C MET A 230 -17.96 -15.30 -19.03
N MET A 231 -18.93 -14.43 -18.79
CA MET A 231 -18.72 -13.13 -18.17
C MET A 231 -19.45 -13.03 -16.83
N ARG A 232 -18.89 -12.31 -15.87
CA ARG A 232 -19.54 -12.00 -14.60
C ARG A 232 -20.29 -10.69 -14.71
N ARG A 233 -21.62 -10.74 -14.67
CA ARG A 233 -22.50 -9.57 -14.69
C ARG A 233 -23.34 -9.55 -13.41
N ASN A 234 -23.25 -8.45 -12.65
CA ASN A 234 -23.95 -8.29 -11.37
C ASN A 234 -23.70 -9.44 -10.36
N GLY A 235 -22.48 -10.00 -10.37
CA GLY A 235 -22.07 -11.08 -9.47
C GLY A 235 -22.32 -12.50 -10.00
N SER A 236 -23.16 -12.67 -11.02
CA SER A 236 -23.49 -13.98 -11.60
C SER A 236 -22.72 -14.23 -12.90
N LEU A 237 -22.34 -15.49 -13.14
CA LEU A 237 -21.74 -15.91 -14.42
C LEU A 237 -22.84 -16.08 -15.48
N VAL A 238 -22.66 -15.45 -16.62
CA VAL A 238 -23.54 -15.57 -17.79
C VAL A 238 -22.70 -15.85 -19.04
N PRO A 239 -23.19 -16.65 -19.99
CA PRO A 239 -22.47 -16.89 -21.24
C PRO A 239 -22.40 -15.61 -22.08
N LEU A 240 -21.31 -15.45 -22.83
CA LEU A 240 -21.22 -14.47 -23.91
C LEU A 240 -22.03 -14.99 -25.10
N GLU A 241 -22.95 -14.19 -25.61
CA GLU A 241 -23.87 -14.63 -26.67
C GLU A 241 -23.14 -14.78 -28.01
N GLY A 242 -23.56 -15.75 -28.83
CA GLY A 242 -22.99 -15.93 -30.17
C GLY A 242 -21.59 -16.57 -30.21
N GLN A 243 -21.02 -16.96 -29.08
CA GLN A 243 -19.72 -17.65 -29.02
C GLN A 243 -19.87 -19.17 -29.02
N SER A 244 -18.90 -19.86 -29.63
CA SER A 244 -18.81 -21.32 -29.61
C SER A 244 -18.14 -21.85 -28.35
N VAL A 245 -18.30 -23.15 -28.10
CA VAL A 245 -17.56 -23.84 -27.05
C VAL A 245 -16.07 -23.79 -27.38
N LEU A 246 -15.26 -23.45 -26.38
CA LEU A 246 -13.82 -23.31 -26.50
C LEU A 246 -13.14 -24.69 -26.54
N ASP A 247 -12.34 -24.94 -27.57
CA ASP A 247 -11.42 -26.08 -27.64
C ASP A 247 -10.03 -25.72 -27.07
N GLY A 248 -9.23 -26.73 -26.74
CA GLY A 248 -7.94 -26.55 -26.07
C GLY A 248 -6.88 -25.89 -26.93
N ASP A 249 -6.80 -26.23 -28.20
CA ASP A 249 -5.76 -25.74 -29.10
C ASP A 249 -6.05 -24.29 -29.51
N GLY A 250 -7.29 -24.00 -29.90
CA GLY A 250 -7.77 -22.65 -30.24
C GLY A 250 -7.64 -21.69 -29.06
N LEU A 251 -8.05 -22.11 -27.85
CA LEU A 251 -7.90 -21.29 -26.65
C LEU A 251 -6.41 -21.03 -26.35
N ARG A 252 -5.55 -22.06 -26.44
CA ARG A 252 -4.12 -21.91 -26.17
C ARG A 252 -3.46 -20.91 -27.12
N ARG A 253 -3.70 -21.04 -28.44
CA ARG A 253 -3.16 -20.08 -29.44
C ARG A 253 -3.62 -18.66 -29.14
N SER A 254 -4.90 -18.49 -28.87
CA SER A 254 -5.51 -17.17 -28.59
C SER A 254 -4.88 -16.51 -27.35
N LEU A 255 -4.75 -17.27 -26.25
CA LEU A 255 -4.19 -16.75 -25.01
C LEU A 255 -2.69 -16.46 -25.11
N TYR A 256 -1.93 -17.29 -25.83
CA TYR A 256 -0.49 -17.07 -26.06
C TYR A 256 -0.24 -15.86 -26.98
N GLY A 257 -1.21 -15.51 -27.84
CA GLY A 257 -1.14 -14.36 -28.74
C GLY A 257 -0.91 -13.02 -28.04
N ILE A 258 -1.35 -12.89 -26.78
CA ILE A 258 -1.16 -11.66 -25.99
C ILE A 258 0.04 -11.70 -25.03
N LEU A 259 0.72 -12.84 -24.92
CA LEU A 259 1.90 -13.00 -24.07
C LEU A 259 3.18 -12.58 -24.78
N THR A 260 4.03 -11.85 -24.07
CA THR A 260 5.45 -11.68 -24.45
C THR A 260 6.22 -12.98 -24.27
N GLN A 261 7.38 -13.12 -24.93
CA GLN A 261 8.22 -14.32 -24.80
C GLN A 261 8.59 -14.63 -23.34
N ARG A 262 9.00 -13.61 -22.57
CA ARG A 262 9.32 -13.76 -21.14
C ARG A 262 8.12 -14.22 -20.30
N GLN A 263 6.91 -13.76 -20.64
CA GLN A 263 5.68 -14.19 -19.97
C GLN A 263 5.33 -15.64 -20.32
N ARG A 264 5.53 -16.07 -21.58
CA ARG A 264 5.34 -17.46 -22.00
C ARG A 264 6.24 -18.40 -21.21
N GLU A 265 7.54 -18.11 -21.16
CA GLU A 265 8.52 -18.88 -20.40
C GLU A 265 8.16 -18.96 -18.91
N LYS A 266 7.73 -17.83 -18.31
CA LYS A 266 7.30 -17.78 -16.91
C LYS A 266 6.05 -18.64 -16.68
N PHE A 267 5.06 -18.58 -17.56
CA PHE A 267 3.85 -19.38 -17.48
C PHE A 267 4.15 -20.88 -17.65
N GLU A 268 4.99 -21.25 -18.63
CA GLU A 268 5.38 -22.64 -18.87
C GLU A 268 6.18 -23.23 -17.70
N THR A 269 6.97 -22.41 -17.01
CA THR A 269 7.74 -22.84 -15.83
C THR A 269 6.87 -22.97 -14.59
N ASN A 270 5.99 -22.00 -14.33
CA ASN A 270 5.27 -21.90 -13.07
C ASN A 270 3.86 -22.49 -13.12
N LEU A 271 3.27 -22.63 -14.31
CA LEU A 271 1.87 -23.02 -14.56
C LEU A 271 0.82 -21.99 -14.13
N GLU A 272 1.24 -20.86 -13.58
CA GLU A 272 0.41 -19.67 -13.36
C GLU A 272 1.10 -18.38 -13.81
N LEU A 273 0.32 -17.39 -14.25
CA LEU A 273 0.82 -16.08 -14.64
C LEU A 273 -0.22 -14.97 -14.42
N ASP A 274 0.11 -14.03 -13.54
CA ASP A 274 -0.57 -12.74 -13.43
C ASP A 274 0.15 -11.67 -14.29
N PHE A 275 -0.61 -10.90 -15.05
CA PHE A 275 -0.12 -9.76 -15.82
C PHE A 275 -1.26 -8.81 -16.20
N SER A 276 -0.90 -7.63 -16.68
CA SER A 276 -1.86 -6.69 -17.25
C SER A 276 -1.90 -6.74 -18.78
N TYR A 277 -3.10 -6.68 -19.35
CA TYR A 277 -3.34 -6.51 -20.79
C TYR A 277 -4.11 -5.22 -21.04
N SER A 278 -3.81 -4.48 -22.11
CA SER A 278 -4.48 -3.22 -22.41
C SER A 278 -4.97 -3.21 -23.85
N VAL A 279 -6.27 -2.98 -24.03
CA VAL A 279 -6.90 -2.81 -25.33
C VAL A 279 -7.07 -1.32 -25.56
N ARG A 280 -6.34 -0.78 -26.55
CA ARG A 280 -6.30 0.66 -26.82
C ARG A 280 -7.70 1.23 -27.05
N GLY A 281 -8.05 2.28 -26.31
CA GLY A 281 -9.33 2.96 -26.42
C GLY A 281 -10.52 2.20 -25.81
N LEU A 282 -10.27 1.10 -25.09
CA LEU A 282 -11.31 0.32 -24.41
C LEU A 282 -11.08 0.29 -22.89
N ALA A 283 -10.15 -0.54 -22.43
CA ALA A 283 -9.85 -0.73 -21.01
C ALA A 283 -8.51 -1.44 -20.80
N ARG A 284 -8.03 -1.42 -19.55
CA ARG A 284 -7.00 -2.34 -19.08
C ARG A 284 -7.68 -3.54 -18.42
N PHE A 285 -7.00 -4.67 -18.43
CA PHE A 285 -7.49 -5.92 -17.85
C PHE A 285 -6.38 -6.52 -17.00
N ARG A 286 -6.72 -6.91 -15.78
CA ARG A 286 -5.87 -7.80 -14.99
C ARG A 286 -6.14 -9.22 -15.45
N VAL A 287 -5.12 -9.88 -15.96
CA VAL A 287 -5.21 -11.23 -16.53
C VAL A 287 -4.48 -12.20 -15.61
N ASN A 288 -5.15 -13.29 -15.27
CA ASN A 288 -4.57 -14.45 -14.62
C ASN A 288 -4.73 -15.66 -15.53
N TYR A 289 -3.62 -16.28 -15.91
CA TYR A 289 -3.58 -17.57 -16.60
C TYR A 289 -3.20 -18.67 -15.62
N PHE A 290 -3.79 -19.84 -15.80
CA PHE A 290 -3.56 -21.02 -14.98
C PHE A 290 -3.72 -22.30 -15.79
N GLN A 291 -3.06 -23.38 -15.37
CA GLN A 291 -3.22 -24.71 -15.95
C GLN A 291 -4.32 -25.50 -15.23
N GLN A 292 -5.19 -26.18 -15.98
CA GLN A 292 -6.24 -27.05 -15.44
C GLN A 292 -6.49 -28.24 -16.39
N ARG A 293 -6.38 -29.47 -15.86
CA ARG A 293 -6.65 -30.72 -16.62
C ARG A 293 -5.98 -30.74 -18.00
N ASP A 294 -4.69 -30.46 -18.04
CA ASP A 294 -3.87 -30.39 -19.27
C ASP A 294 -4.27 -29.31 -20.27
N SER A 295 -5.14 -28.37 -19.89
CA SER A 295 -5.51 -27.19 -20.66
C SER A 295 -5.17 -25.90 -19.93
N ILE A 296 -4.94 -24.82 -20.68
CA ILE A 296 -4.89 -23.47 -20.14
C ILE A 296 -6.31 -22.96 -19.84
N GLY A 297 -6.44 -22.12 -18.80
CA GLY A 297 -7.59 -21.30 -18.51
C GLY A 297 -7.17 -19.85 -18.25
N ALA A 298 -8.12 -18.92 -18.40
CA ALA A 298 -7.88 -17.50 -18.12
C ALA A 298 -9.05 -16.86 -17.36
N ALA A 299 -8.70 -15.98 -16.42
CA ALA A 299 -9.62 -15.04 -15.79
C ALA A 299 -9.11 -13.61 -16.04
N MET A 300 -9.98 -12.75 -16.58
CA MET A 300 -9.63 -11.38 -16.96
C MET A 300 -10.59 -10.41 -16.28
N ARG A 301 -10.07 -9.55 -15.41
CA ARG A 301 -10.86 -8.53 -14.70
C ARG A 301 -10.72 -7.19 -15.39
N LEU A 302 -11.86 -6.53 -15.63
CA LEU A 302 -11.90 -5.17 -16.14
C LEU A 302 -11.31 -4.18 -15.14
N ILE A 303 -10.38 -3.34 -15.63
CA ILE A 303 -9.85 -2.17 -14.93
C ILE A 303 -10.34 -0.91 -15.67
N PRO A 304 -11.28 -0.15 -15.09
CA PRO A 304 -11.80 1.06 -15.73
C PRO A 304 -10.73 2.15 -15.89
N TYR A 305 -10.82 2.92 -16.99
CA TYR A 305 -10.00 4.14 -17.17
C TYR A 305 -10.49 5.32 -16.33
N GLU A 306 -11.79 5.37 -16.04
CA GLU A 306 -12.38 6.54 -15.39
C GLU A 306 -12.02 6.57 -13.90
N ILE A 307 -11.27 7.60 -13.51
CA ILE A 307 -10.99 7.93 -12.12
C ILE A 307 -12.09 8.88 -11.64
N LYS A 308 -12.86 8.43 -10.65
CA LYS A 308 -13.92 9.26 -10.04
C LYS A 308 -13.30 10.39 -9.23
N PRO A 309 -13.89 11.60 -9.27
CA PRO A 309 -13.53 12.67 -8.34
C PRO A 309 -13.64 12.20 -6.88
N LEU A 310 -12.77 12.74 -6.02
CA LEU A 310 -12.69 12.33 -4.62
C LEU A 310 -14.02 12.56 -3.88
N GLU A 311 -14.73 13.63 -4.25
CA GLU A 311 -16.01 14.03 -3.67
C GLU A 311 -17.11 13.00 -3.95
N ASP A 312 -17.05 12.33 -5.11
CA ASP A 312 -18.04 11.33 -5.53
C ASP A 312 -17.84 9.98 -4.85
N LEU A 313 -16.69 9.76 -4.21
CA LEU A 313 -16.40 8.52 -3.48
C LEU A 313 -17.09 8.46 -2.12
N GLY A 314 -17.58 9.60 -1.62
CA GLY A 314 -18.14 9.73 -0.27
C GLY A 314 -17.09 9.71 0.83
N VAL A 315 -15.81 9.92 0.49
CA VAL A 315 -14.77 10.13 1.51
C VAL A 315 -14.89 11.56 2.09
N PRO A 316 -14.56 11.77 3.37
CA PRO A 316 -14.65 13.08 4.00
C PRO A 316 -13.76 14.14 3.33
N GLY A 317 -14.24 15.37 3.23
CA GLY A 317 -13.56 16.45 2.50
C GLY A 317 -12.14 16.78 3.01
N VAL A 318 -11.85 16.53 4.28
CA VAL A 318 -10.49 16.67 4.85
C VAL A 318 -9.44 15.84 4.11
N VAL A 319 -9.84 14.70 3.52
CA VAL A 319 -8.94 13.80 2.79
C VAL A 319 -8.36 14.51 1.56
N ALA A 320 -9.11 15.41 0.92
CA ALA A 320 -8.64 16.19 -0.22
C ALA A 320 -7.40 17.04 0.11
N ASN A 321 -7.29 17.52 1.35
CA ASN A 321 -6.17 18.34 1.80
C ASN A 321 -4.83 17.60 1.69
N PHE A 322 -4.85 16.26 1.78
CA PHE A 322 -3.63 15.45 1.68
C PHE A 322 -2.96 15.52 0.30
N ALA A 323 -3.72 15.75 -0.78
CA ALA A 323 -3.16 15.95 -2.11
C ALA A 323 -2.36 17.26 -2.23
N GLY A 324 -2.67 18.26 -1.39
CA GLY A 324 -2.01 19.56 -1.37
C GLY A 324 -0.77 19.64 -0.47
N LEU A 325 -0.43 18.58 0.25
CA LEU A 325 0.69 18.61 1.20
C LEU A 325 2.05 18.71 0.47
N PRO A 326 3.00 19.51 0.97
CA PRO A 326 4.29 19.65 0.30
C PRO A 326 5.18 18.41 0.45
N ARG A 327 5.00 17.62 1.53
CA ARG A 327 5.81 16.44 1.88
C ARG A 327 5.17 15.62 2.99
N GLY A 328 5.72 14.44 3.24
CA GLY A 328 5.38 13.55 4.34
C GLY A 328 4.63 12.30 3.90
N LEU A 329 4.20 11.48 4.86
CA LEU A 329 3.60 10.18 4.62
C LEU A 329 2.09 10.21 4.88
N VAL A 330 1.29 9.84 3.88
CA VAL A 330 -0.17 9.65 3.99
C VAL A 330 -0.51 8.20 3.70
N LEU A 331 -1.25 7.59 4.62
CA LEU A 331 -1.59 6.17 4.55
C LEU A 331 -3.08 6.00 4.28
N VAL A 332 -3.44 5.21 3.27
CA VAL A 332 -4.81 4.75 3.06
C VAL A 332 -4.87 3.27 3.36
N THR A 333 -5.62 2.88 4.38
CA THR A 333 -5.61 1.52 4.92
C THR A 333 -7.01 0.89 4.93
N GLY A 334 -7.07 -0.41 5.24
CA GLY A 334 -8.29 -1.19 5.29
C GLY A 334 -8.15 -2.55 4.59
N PRO A 335 -9.14 -3.45 4.73
CA PRO A 335 -9.09 -4.78 4.13
C PRO A 335 -9.08 -4.73 2.59
N THR A 336 -8.84 -5.89 1.97
CA THR A 336 -8.96 -6.01 0.51
C THR A 336 -10.37 -5.64 0.05
N GLY A 337 -10.46 -4.85 -1.02
CA GLY A 337 -11.75 -4.42 -1.57
C GLY A 337 -12.44 -3.29 -0.79
N SER A 338 -11.76 -2.60 0.12
CA SER A 338 -12.31 -1.45 0.86
C SER A 338 -12.30 -0.11 0.11
N GLY A 339 -11.74 -0.06 -1.10
CA GLY A 339 -11.66 1.16 -1.92
C GLY A 339 -10.37 1.96 -1.80
N LYS A 340 -9.30 1.40 -1.19
CA LYS A 340 -7.99 2.06 -1.03
C LYS A 340 -7.43 2.61 -2.35
N SER A 341 -7.27 1.73 -3.36
CA SER A 341 -6.72 2.11 -4.66
C SER A 341 -7.58 3.17 -5.35
N THR A 342 -8.90 3.11 -5.19
CA THR A 342 -9.83 4.14 -5.72
C THR A 342 -9.63 5.49 -5.05
N THR A 343 -9.46 5.52 -3.73
CA THR A 343 -9.20 6.76 -2.98
C THR A 343 -7.83 7.34 -3.34
N LEU A 344 -6.80 6.50 -3.43
CA LEU A 344 -5.46 6.93 -3.83
C LEU A 344 -5.43 7.44 -5.27
N ALA A 345 -6.10 6.78 -6.20
CA ALA A 345 -6.23 7.26 -7.56
C ALA A 345 -6.92 8.64 -7.59
N ALA A 346 -8.00 8.84 -6.83
CA ALA A 346 -8.64 10.15 -6.76
C ALA A 346 -7.75 11.24 -6.13
N LEU A 347 -6.94 10.90 -5.12
CA LEU A 347 -5.96 11.83 -4.52
C LEU A 347 -4.82 12.20 -5.47
N VAL A 348 -4.25 11.20 -6.14
CA VAL A 348 -3.19 11.41 -7.15
C VAL A 348 -3.74 12.21 -8.33
N ASP A 349 -4.96 11.93 -8.78
CA ASP A 349 -5.60 12.69 -9.85
C ASP A 349 -5.88 14.15 -9.44
N LEU A 350 -6.29 14.38 -8.19
CA LEU A 350 -6.45 15.74 -7.65
C LEU A 350 -5.11 16.49 -7.64
N ALA A 351 -4.04 15.86 -7.17
CA ALA A 351 -2.69 16.43 -7.23
C ALA A 351 -2.28 16.74 -8.67
N ASN A 352 -2.48 15.79 -9.60
CA ASN A 352 -2.16 15.94 -11.02
C ASN A 352 -2.90 17.10 -11.71
N ARG A 353 -4.13 17.41 -11.27
CA ARG A 353 -4.90 18.54 -11.80
C ARG A 353 -4.51 19.88 -11.20
N THR A 354 -3.99 19.89 -9.97
CA THR A 354 -3.81 21.12 -9.19
C THR A 354 -2.36 21.55 -9.04
N ARG A 355 -1.40 20.63 -9.21
CA ARG A 355 0.04 20.82 -8.98
C ARG A 355 0.85 20.65 -10.27
N SER A 356 2.09 21.14 -10.26
CA SER A 356 3.02 21.07 -11.39
C SER A 356 4.23 20.24 -10.97
N ASP A 357 3.96 18.96 -10.73
CA ASP A 357 4.86 18.06 -10.02
C ASP A 357 5.21 16.85 -10.90
N HIS A 358 6.27 16.13 -10.54
CA HIS A 358 6.53 14.79 -11.03
C HIS A 358 5.97 13.75 -10.06
N ILE A 359 4.99 12.98 -10.53
CA ILE A 359 4.36 11.91 -9.77
C ILE A 359 4.89 10.55 -10.26
N MET A 360 5.36 9.72 -9.34
CA MET A 360 5.82 8.38 -9.61
C MET A 360 4.97 7.36 -8.85
N THR A 361 4.40 6.36 -9.53
CA THR A 361 3.69 5.26 -8.88
C THR A 361 4.44 3.94 -9.06
N VAL A 362 4.43 3.11 -8.02
CA VAL A 362 4.91 1.72 -8.06
C VAL A 362 3.78 0.84 -7.55
N GLU A 363 3.28 -0.07 -8.40
CA GLU A 363 2.03 -0.82 -8.17
C GLU A 363 2.16 -2.29 -8.58
N ASP A 364 1.32 -3.18 -8.04
CA ASP A 364 1.32 -4.62 -8.32
C ASP A 364 -0.11 -5.22 -8.33
N PRO A 365 -0.81 -5.24 -9.48
CA PRO A 365 -0.51 -4.52 -10.73
C PRO A 365 -0.98 -3.06 -10.67
N ILE A 366 -0.79 -2.30 -11.77
CA ILE A 366 -1.38 -0.97 -11.91
C ILE A 366 -2.91 -1.08 -11.99
N GLU A 367 -3.61 -0.44 -11.03
CA GLU A 367 -5.08 -0.52 -10.89
C GLU A 367 -5.82 0.67 -11.54
N PHE A 368 -5.17 1.82 -11.73
CA PHE A 368 -5.77 2.98 -12.42
C PHE A 368 -4.72 3.61 -13.33
N LEU A 369 -5.13 4.00 -14.54
CA LEU A 369 -4.24 4.70 -15.46
C LEU A 369 -4.45 6.20 -15.33
N HIS A 370 -3.35 6.91 -15.11
CA HIS A 370 -3.34 8.35 -14.98
C HIS A 370 -2.75 9.01 -16.23
N ASP A 371 -3.57 9.78 -16.93
CA ASP A 371 -3.07 10.64 -18.00
C ASP A 371 -2.30 11.83 -17.42
N HIS A 372 -1.28 12.31 -18.15
CA HIS A 372 -0.61 13.56 -17.82
C HIS A 372 -1.60 14.73 -17.87
N LYS A 373 -1.53 15.62 -16.87
CA LYS A 373 -2.35 16.85 -16.82
C LYS A 373 -1.44 18.04 -16.54
N LYS A 374 -1.54 18.63 -15.33
CA LYS A 374 -0.65 19.72 -14.90
C LYS A 374 0.67 19.15 -14.35
N SER A 375 0.63 17.93 -13.83
CA SER A 375 1.80 17.12 -13.48
C SER A 375 2.16 16.12 -14.59
N ILE A 376 3.42 15.67 -14.58
CA ILE A 376 3.85 14.48 -15.31
C ILE A 376 3.71 13.26 -14.39
N ILE A 377 3.32 12.11 -14.95
CA ILE A 377 3.07 10.89 -14.17
C ILE A 377 3.77 9.70 -14.81
N ASN A 378 4.60 9.01 -14.05
CA ASN A 378 5.20 7.74 -14.44
C ASN A 378 4.70 6.62 -13.55
N GLN A 379 4.05 5.61 -14.12
CA GLN A 379 3.55 4.44 -13.39
C GLN A 379 4.41 3.22 -13.71
N ARG A 380 4.80 2.47 -12.68
CA ARG A 380 5.67 1.29 -12.80
C ARG A 380 4.98 0.07 -12.19
N GLU A 381 4.75 -0.95 -12.98
CA GLU A 381 4.20 -2.22 -12.54
C GLU A 381 5.32 -3.17 -12.07
N VAL A 382 5.18 -3.72 -10.87
CA VAL A 382 6.09 -4.75 -10.34
C VAL A 382 5.99 -6.02 -11.18
N GLY A 383 7.13 -6.63 -11.48
CA GLY A 383 7.25 -7.80 -12.36
C GLY A 383 7.34 -7.46 -13.86
N ALA A 384 6.83 -6.29 -14.28
CA ALA A 384 6.89 -5.82 -15.67
C ALA A 384 7.94 -4.70 -15.87
N ASP A 385 7.80 -3.58 -15.16
CA ASP A 385 8.63 -2.36 -15.30
C ASP A 385 9.72 -2.25 -14.22
N THR A 386 9.60 -3.05 -13.16
CA THR A 386 10.57 -3.16 -12.07
C THR A 386 10.54 -4.56 -11.46
N HIS A 387 11.62 -5.00 -10.82
CA HIS A 387 11.70 -6.33 -10.22
C HIS A 387 10.95 -6.45 -8.89
N SER A 388 10.93 -5.38 -8.07
CA SER A 388 10.27 -5.33 -6.77
C SER A 388 9.95 -3.90 -6.38
N PHE A 389 9.12 -3.72 -5.34
CA PHE A 389 8.83 -2.41 -4.73
C PHE A 389 10.11 -1.74 -4.23
N ALA A 390 10.91 -2.44 -3.42
CA ALA A 390 12.16 -1.91 -2.88
C ALA A 390 13.14 -1.49 -3.99
N ASN A 391 13.31 -2.31 -5.03
CA ASN A 391 14.17 -1.98 -6.17
C ASN A 391 13.65 -0.73 -6.89
N ALA A 392 12.33 -0.61 -7.09
CA ALA A 392 11.74 0.57 -7.68
C ALA A 392 12.04 1.81 -6.83
N LEU A 393 11.69 1.79 -5.54
CA LEU A 393 11.81 2.92 -4.63
C LEU A 393 13.24 3.41 -4.47
N LYS A 394 14.22 2.49 -4.42
CA LYS A 394 15.65 2.82 -4.39
C LYS A 394 16.08 3.68 -5.58
N HIS A 395 15.50 3.46 -6.75
CA HIS A 395 15.79 4.23 -7.96
C HIS A 395 14.91 5.46 -8.10
N VAL A 396 13.67 5.42 -7.60
CA VAL A 396 12.71 6.53 -7.65
C VAL A 396 13.28 7.80 -7.02
N LEU A 397 14.03 7.71 -5.93
CA LEU A 397 14.68 8.87 -5.29
C LEU A 397 15.72 9.59 -6.17
N ARG A 398 16.11 9.01 -7.31
CA ARG A 398 17.03 9.62 -8.30
C ARG A 398 16.32 9.99 -9.61
N GLN A 399 15.00 9.85 -9.65
CA GLN A 399 14.17 10.16 -10.81
C GLN A 399 13.48 11.52 -10.66
N ASP A 400 13.91 12.33 -9.69
CA ASP A 400 13.36 13.67 -9.39
C ASP A 400 11.82 13.67 -9.17
N PRO A 401 11.26 12.77 -8.34
CA PRO A 401 9.83 12.79 -8.02
C PRO A 401 9.52 13.85 -6.96
N ASP A 402 8.34 14.43 -7.01
CA ASP A 402 7.77 15.22 -5.91
C ASP A 402 6.78 14.38 -5.08
N ILE A 403 6.00 13.55 -5.78
CA ILE A 403 4.98 12.68 -5.19
C ILE A 403 5.28 11.22 -5.55
N ILE A 404 5.27 10.34 -4.55
CA ILE A 404 5.50 8.90 -4.72
C ILE A 404 4.28 8.14 -4.22
N LEU A 405 3.69 7.28 -5.05
CA LEU A 405 2.68 6.30 -4.64
C LEU A 405 3.33 4.92 -4.54
N VAL A 406 3.20 4.30 -3.37
CA VAL A 406 3.61 2.92 -3.10
C VAL A 406 2.35 2.08 -2.95
N GLY A 407 2.11 1.19 -3.91
CA GLY A 407 0.88 0.39 -3.98
C GLY A 407 0.57 -0.34 -2.67
N GLU A 408 1.59 -0.94 -2.03
CA GLU A 408 1.47 -1.54 -0.71
C GLU A 408 2.81 -1.58 0.02
N MET A 409 2.77 -1.42 1.34
CA MET A 409 3.94 -1.55 2.22
C MET A 409 3.86 -2.84 3.05
N ARG A 410 4.38 -3.94 2.49
CA ARG A 410 4.36 -5.27 3.13
C ARG A 410 5.60 -5.58 3.96
N ASP A 411 6.77 -5.25 3.42
CA ASP A 411 8.07 -5.63 3.94
C ASP A 411 8.84 -4.44 4.53
N LEU A 412 9.82 -4.77 5.38
CA LEU A 412 10.67 -3.80 6.07
C LEU A 412 11.39 -2.88 5.07
N GLU A 413 11.93 -3.44 3.97
CA GLU A 413 12.71 -2.67 3.00
C GLU A 413 11.85 -1.59 2.33
N THR A 414 10.65 -1.96 1.88
CA THR A 414 9.69 -1.03 1.28
C THR A 414 9.26 0.06 2.26
N ILE A 415 8.93 -0.32 3.50
CA ILE A 415 8.54 0.64 4.57
C ILE A 415 9.69 1.60 4.88
N SER A 416 10.91 1.09 5.00
CA SER A 416 12.11 1.88 5.30
C SER A 416 12.39 2.92 4.22
N VAL A 417 12.32 2.54 2.94
CA VAL A 417 12.55 3.48 1.83
C VAL A 417 11.41 4.51 1.73
N ALA A 418 10.16 4.10 1.94
CA ALA A 418 9.02 5.02 1.94
C ALA A 418 9.11 6.06 3.08
N LEU A 419 9.47 5.65 4.29
CA LEU A 419 9.72 6.56 5.41
C LEU A 419 10.85 7.53 5.10
N THR A 420 11.97 7.03 4.56
CA THR A 420 13.11 7.86 4.15
C THR A 420 12.69 8.88 3.09
N ALA A 421 11.91 8.48 2.09
CA ALA A 421 11.41 9.38 1.05
C ALA A 421 10.55 10.51 1.65
N ALA A 422 9.63 10.15 2.55
CA ALA A 422 8.77 11.12 3.23
C ALA A 422 9.55 12.09 4.12
N GLU A 423 10.59 11.62 4.82
CA GLU A 423 11.47 12.44 5.66
C GLU A 423 12.35 13.38 4.82
N THR A 424 12.81 12.93 3.66
CA THR A 424 13.68 13.69 2.74
C THR A 424 12.92 14.70 1.87
N GLY A 425 11.63 14.89 2.11
CA GLY A 425 10.86 16.00 1.53
C GLY A 425 9.91 15.63 0.39
N HIS A 426 9.69 14.34 0.14
CA HIS A 426 8.70 13.88 -0.82
C HIS A 426 7.32 13.73 -0.17
N LEU A 427 6.24 13.88 -0.94
CA LEU A 427 4.92 13.43 -0.52
C LEU A 427 4.74 11.96 -0.89
N VAL A 428 4.58 11.10 0.09
CA VAL A 428 4.44 9.66 -0.10
C VAL A 428 3.02 9.22 0.25
N PHE A 429 2.35 8.61 -0.72
CA PHE A 429 1.10 7.89 -0.52
C PHE A 429 1.37 6.39 -0.46
N ALA A 430 0.81 5.69 0.51
CA ALA A 430 0.97 4.25 0.61
C ALA A 430 -0.26 3.54 1.17
N THR A 431 -0.33 2.23 0.98
CA THR A 431 -1.38 1.39 1.59
C THR A 431 -0.84 0.33 2.54
N LEU A 432 -1.66 0.01 3.55
CA LEU A 432 -1.56 -1.16 4.41
C LEU A 432 -2.94 -1.82 4.55
N HIS A 433 -2.99 -3.00 5.16
CA HIS A 433 -4.22 -3.78 5.39
C HIS A 433 -4.78 -3.68 6.81
N THR A 434 -4.23 -2.78 7.64
CA THR A 434 -4.73 -2.49 8.99
C THR A 434 -6.10 -1.82 8.94
N GLN A 435 -6.88 -1.97 10.02
CA GLN A 435 -8.28 -1.55 10.04
C GLN A 435 -8.51 -0.24 10.80
N ASP A 436 -7.57 0.17 11.65
CA ASP A 436 -7.61 1.43 12.38
C ASP A 436 -6.25 2.16 12.35
N ALA A 437 -6.27 3.43 12.75
CA ALA A 437 -5.12 4.32 12.66
C ALA A 437 -4.02 3.97 13.69
N ALA A 438 -4.39 3.52 14.89
CA ALA A 438 -3.42 3.13 15.92
C ALA A 438 -2.65 1.87 15.51
N GLN A 439 -3.38 0.83 15.08
CA GLN A 439 -2.83 -0.40 14.53
C GLN A 439 -1.97 -0.14 13.29
N THR A 440 -2.34 0.84 12.46
CA THR A 440 -1.50 1.26 11.32
C THR A 440 -0.13 1.75 11.77
N VAL A 441 -0.09 2.60 12.81
CA VAL A 441 1.17 3.08 13.39
C VAL A 441 1.97 1.93 13.98
N ASP A 442 1.34 1.09 14.83
CA ASP A 442 2.01 -0.05 15.46
C ASP A 442 2.56 -1.02 14.40
N ARG A 443 1.80 -1.33 13.35
CA ARG A 443 2.21 -2.24 12.28
C ARG A 443 3.46 -1.74 11.53
N ILE A 444 3.60 -0.44 11.31
CA ILE A 444 4.79 0.13 10.67
C ILE A 444 6.02 -0.03 11.57
N ILE A 445 5.85 0.08 12.89
CA ILE A 445 6.95 -0.04 13.86
C ILE A 445 7.34 -1.52 14.04
N ASP A 446 6.35 -2.40 14.18
CA ASP A 446 6.54 -3.80 14.56
C ASP A 446 7.22 -4.67 13.49
N VAL A 447 7.28 -4.22 12.24
CA VAL A 447 8.07 -4.91 11.20
C VAL A 447 9.57 -4.75 11.40
N PHE A 448 10.01 -3.76 12.19
CA PHE A 448 11.43 -3.51 12.46
C PHE A 448 11.92 -4.30 13.67
N PRO A 449 13.20 -4.70 13.68
CA PRO A 449 13.86 -5.25 14.87
C PRO A 449 13.73 -4.32 16.08
N ALA A 450 13.62 -4.89 17.28
CA ALA A 450 13.31 -4.16 18.51
C ALA A 450 14.26 -2.97 18.77
N GLU A 451 15.54 -3.14 18.45
CA GLU A 451 16.58 -2.12 18.60
C GLU A 451 16.43 -0.92 17.65
N GLN A 452 15.66 -1.06 16.56
CA GLN A 452 15.40 0.02 15.60
C GLN A 452 14.04 0.69 15.83
N GLN A 453 13.14 0.08 16.60
CA GLN A 453 11.75 0.56 16.75
C GLN A 453 11.65 1.97 17.36
N GLU A 454 12.55 2.33 18.29
CA GLU A 454 12.55 3.68 18.86
C GLU A 454 12.91 4.73 17.80
N GLN A 455 13.94 4.46 16.99
CA GLN A 455 14.30 5.34 15.88
C GLN A 455 13.15 5.46 14.87
N VAL A 456 12.53 4.34 14.51
CA VAL A 456 11.40 4.31 13.57
C VAL A 456 10.21 5.08 14.12
N ARG A 457 9.92 5.01 15.42
CA ARG A 457 8.88 5.84 16.07
C ARG A 457 9.15 7.33 15.87
N VAL A 458 10.38 7.77 16.10
CA VAL A 458 10.76 9.18 15.92
C VAL A 458 10.62 9.60 14.46
N GLN A 459 11.10 8.79 13.51
CA GLN A 459 10.99 9.06 12.08
C GLN A 459 9.53 9.10 11.62
N LEU A 460 8.72 8.10 11.99
CA LEU A 460 7.30 8.05 11.66
C LEU A 460 6.54 9.25 12.26
N ALA A 461 6.82 9.61 13.51
CA ALA A 461 6.24 10.80 14.14
C ALA A 461 6.61 12.11 13.41
N GLY A 462 7.77 12.18 12.75
CA GLY A 462 8.18 13.31 11.91
C GLY A 462 7.54 13.29 10.52
N ALA A 463 7.48 12.12 9.89
CA ALA A 463 7.04 11.97 8.51
C ALA A 463 5.51 11.92 8.34
N LEU A 464 4.78 11.28 9.25
CA LEU A 464 3.34 11.03 9.14
C LEU A 464 2.55 12.32 9.00
N GLN A 465 1.59 12.35 8.07
CA GLN A 465 0.67 13.47 7.85
C GLN A 465 -0.78 13.09 8.13
N GLY A 466 -1.15 11.85 7.81
CA GLY A 466 -2.47 11.32 8.14
C GLY A 466 -2.64 9.85 7.80
N VAL A 467 -3.67 9.25 8.39
CA VAL A 467 -4.12 7.88 8.12
C VAL A 467 -5.61 7.91 7.81
N VAL A 468 -6.01 7.26 6.71
CA VAL A 468 -7.40 7.10 6.30
C VAL A 468 -7.71 5.61 6.24
N CYS A 469 -8.37 5.07 7.26
CA CYS A 469 -8.79 3.67 7.28
C CYS A 469 -10.18 3.56 6.66
N GLN A 470 -10.40 2.56 5.80
CA GLN A 470 -11.61 2.45 5.00
C GLN A 470 -12.26 1.08 5.09
N THR A 471 -13.59 1.06 5.10
CA THR A 471 -14.40 -0.13 4.87
C THR A 471 -15.61 0.22 4.02
N LEU A 472 -16.17 -0.75 3.29
CA LEU A 472 -17.37 -0.55 2.48
C LEU A 472 -18.59 -1.16 3.16
N CYS A 473 -19.63 -0.36 3.34
CA CYS A 473 -20.91 -0.74 3.89
C CYS A 473 -21.98 -0.84 2.80
N LYS A 474 -22.91 -1.78 2.96
CA LYS A 474 -24.07 -1.89 2.07
C LYS A 474 -25.00 -0.68 2.29
N ARG A 475 -25.46 -0.05 1.21
CA ARG A 475 -26.41 1.07 1.31
C ARG A 475 -27.81 0.58 1.68
N THR A 476 -28.53 1.39 2.43
CA THR A 476 -29.98 1.19 2.67
C THR A 476 -30.78 1.86 1.56
N GLY A 477 -31.88 1.22 1.15
CA GLY A 477 -32.85 1.78 0.20
C GLY A 477 -32.41 1.85 -1.27
N ARG A 478 -31.13 1.59 -1.60
CA ARG A 478 -30.65 1.55 -2.98
C ARG A 478 -29.50 0.55 -3.18
N PRO A 479 -29.32 0.02 -4.40
CA PRO A 479 -28.16 -0.81 -4.73
C PRO A 479 -26.84 -0.07 -4.51
N GLY A 480 -25.78 -0.84 -4.25
CA GLY A 480 -24.41 -0.34 -4.13
C GLY A 480 -23.88 -0.27 -2.69
N ARG A 481 -22.70 0.33 -2.57
CA ARG A 481 -21.94 0.44 -1.32
C ARG A 481 -21.60 1.90 -1.03
N ILE A 482 -21.33 2.20 0.23
CA ILE A 482 -20.80 3.48 0.69
C ILE A 482 -19.54 3.24 1.52
N VAL A 483 -18.59 4.16 1.45
CA VAL A 483 -17.39 4.11 2.29
C VAL A 483 -17.72 4.60 3.70
N ALA A 484 -17.28 3.84 4.69
CA ALA A 484 -17.12 4.30 6.07
C ALA A 484 -15.62 4.42 6.34
N THR A 485 -15.25 5.44 7.09
CA THR A 485 -13.84 5.82 7.25
C THR A 485 -13.52 6.17 8.68
N GLU A 486 -12.29 5.89 9.08
CA GLU A 486 -11.60 6.56 10.19
C GLU A 486 -10.55 7.50 9.59
N VAL A 487 -10.43 8.72 10.13
CA VAL A 487 -9.45 9.70 9.64
C VAL A 487 -8.65 10.27 10.80
N LEU A 488 -7.34 10.04 10.76
CA LEU A 488 -6.34 10.63 11.64
C LEU A 488 -5.56 11.71 10.89
N VAL A 489 -5.44 12.89 11.49
CA VAL A 489 -4.54 13.96 11.03
C VAL A 489 -3.38 14.08 12.02
N ALA A 490 -2.14 14.10 11.53
CA ALA A 490 -0.94 14.05 12.38
C ALA A 490 -0.61 15.41 13.04
N THR A 491 -1.40 15.76 14.06
CA THR A 491 -1.17 16.95 14.90
C THR A 491 0.07 16.80 15.79
N PRO A 492 0.60 17.89 16.39
CA PRO A 492 1.69 17.79 17.36
C PRO A 492 1.40 16.81 18.51
N ALA A 493 0.15 16.73 18.98
CA ALA A 493 -0.26 15.79 20.01
C ALA A 493 -0.15 14.34 19.54
N ILE A 494 -0.68 14.03 18.34
CA ILE A 494 -0.57 12.69 17.75
C ILE A 494 0.89 12.31 17.56
N ARG A 495 1.73 13.22 17.05
CA ARG A 495 3.17 12.98 16.85
C ARG A 495 3.88 12.67 18.16
N ASN A 496 3.52 13.34 19.26
CA ASN A 496 4.05 13.03 20.58
C ASN A 496 3.62 11.64 21.07
N LEU A 497 2.35 11.27 20.88
CA LEU A 497 1.86 9.92 21.22
C LEU A 497 2.62 8.83 20.46
N VAL A 498 2.89 9.03 19.16
CA VAL A 498 3.70 8.10 18.36
C VAL A 498 5.13 8.02 18.89
N ARG A 499 5.76 9.17 19.17
CA ARG A 499 7.14 9.22 19.69
C ARG A 499 7.30 8.51 21.03
N GLU A 500 6.31 8.66 21.92
CA GLU A 500 6.29 8.07 23.25
C GLU A 500 5.78 6.62 23.29
N GLY A 501 5.37 6.05 22.15
CA GLY A 501 4.80 4.70 22.08
C GLY A 501 3.42 4.58 22.77
N LYS A 502 2.68 5.69 22.88
CA LYS A 502 1.34 5.75 23.50
C LYS A 502 0.24 5.64 22.44
N THR A 503 0.38 4.71 21.50
CA THR A 503 -0.53 4.53 20.34
C THR A 503 -1.96 4.20 20.77
N HIS A 504 -2.14 3.50 21.90
CA HIS A 504 -3.45 3.25 22.51
C HIS A 504 -4.26 4.52 22.84
N GLN A 505 -3.62 5.70 22.96
CA GLN A 505 -4.31 6.98 23.23
C GLN A 505 -4.75 7.70 21.95
N ILE A 506 -4.33 7.23 20.77
CA ILE A 506 -4.67 7.85 19.47
C ILE A 506 -6.18 7.86 19.25
N TYR A 507 -6.89 6.82 19.67
CA TYR A 507 -8.36 6.74 19.55
C TYR A 507 -9.05 7.92 20.26
N SER A 508 -8.75 8.15 21.54
CA SER A 508 -9.31 9.29 22.29
C SER A 508 -8.86 10.63 21.73
N ALA A 509 -7.62 10.73 21.23
CA ALA A 509 -7.14 11.95 20.60
C ALA A 509 -7.87 12.29 19.29
N MET A 510 -8.23 11.27 18.49
CA MET A 510 -9.08 11.45 17.30
C MET A 510 -10.47 11.96 17.68
N GLN A 511 -11.09 11.38 18.71
CA GLN A 511 -12.40 11.84 19.20
C GLN A 511 -12.36 13.32 19.60
N ALA A 512 -11.27 13.78 20.23
CA ALA A 512 -11.11 15.17 20.64
C ALA A 512 -10.83 16.14 19.48
N GLY A 513 -10.27 15.67 18.36
CA GLY A 513 -9.85 16.53 17.25
C GLY A 513 -10.79 16.58 16.06
N GLN A 514 -12.10 16.40 16.29
CA GLN A 514 -13.14 16.53 15.25
C GLN A 514 -13.08 17.85 14.48
N GLN A 515 -12.72 18.94 15.15
CA GLN A 515 -12.58 20.26 14.51
C GLN A 515 -11.48 20.31 13.44
N LEU A 516 -10.52 19.38 13.49
CA LEU A 516 -9.46 19.23 12.49
C LEU A 516 -9.83 18.22 11.40
N GLY A 517 -11.09 17.76 11.36
CA GLY A 517 -11.58 16.74 10.43
C GLY A 517 -11.23 15.31 10.83
N MET A 518 -10.79 15.07 12.07
CA MET A 518 -10.58 13.71 12.56
C MET A 518 -11.90 13.07 13.00
N HIS A 519 -12.05 11.77 12.80
CA HIS A 519 -13.15 10.99 13.36
C HIS A 519 -12.77 9.53 13.44
N THR A 520 -13.33 8.83 14.41
CA THR A 520 -13.18 7.37 14.52
C THR A 520 -14.11 6.67 13.53
N LEU A 521 -13.84 5.40 13.22
CA LEU A 521 -14.75 4.62 12.36
C LEU A 521 -16.18 4.59 12.94
N ASP A 522 -16.30 4.41 14.25
CA ASP A 522 -17.57 4.29 14.96
C ASP A 522 -18.40 5.58 14.88
N GLN A 523 -17.75 6.74 14.93
CA GLN A 523 -18.37 8.05 14.73
C GLN A 523 -18.94 8.19 13.31
N HIS A 524 -18.14 7.85 12.28
CA HIS A 524 -18.62 7.95 10.91
C HIS A 524 -19.72 6.92 10.61
N LEU A 525 -19.63 5.70 11.12
CA LEU A 525 -20.70 4.70 11.01
C LEU A 525 -22.00 5.19 11.65
N ALA A 526 -21.94 5.78 12.85
CA ALA A 526 -23.11 6.35 13.51
C ALA A 526 -23.73 7.50 12.70
N ASP A 527 -22.91 8.35 12.08
CA ASP A 527 -23.36 9.42 11.19
C ASP A 527 -24.04 8.87 9.93
N LEU A 528 -23.51 7.80 9.33
CA LEU A 528 -24.12 7.11 8.19
C LEU A 528 -25.46 6.47 8.56
N VAL A 529 -25.61 5.93 9.78
CA VAL A 529 -26.91 5.44 10.27
C VAL A 529 -27.88 6.58 10.50
N ARG A 530 -27.44 7.66 11.17
CA ARG A 530 -28.27 8.83 11.47
C ARG A 530 -28.80 9.49 10.20
N THR A 531 -28.00 9.50 9.14
CA THR A 531 -28.38 10.03 7.81
C THR A 531 -29.13 9.00 6.94
N GLY A 532 -29.41 7.80 7.47
CA GLY A 532 -30.19 6.77 6.77
C GLY A 532 -29.45 6.10 5.60
N GLN A 533 -28.13 6.27 5.50
CA GLN A 533 -27.33 5.75 4.39
C GLN A 533 -27.03 4.25 4.55
N ILE A 534 -26.90 3.78 5.79
CA ILE A 534 -26.71 2.37 6.15
C ILE A 534 -27.69 1.98 7.28
N SER A 535 -27.96 0.68 7.42
CA SER A 535 -28.77 0.19 8.54
C SER A 535 -27.92 0.16 9.82
N TYR A 536 -28.58 0.20 10.97
CA TYR A 536 -27.91 0.05 12.26
C TYR A 536 -27.11 -1.26 12.32
N GLU A 537 -27.69 -2.35 11.83
CA GLU A 537 -27.10 -3.68 11.82
C GLU A 537 -25.84 -3.71 10.94
N THR A 538 -25.88 -3.06 9.78
CA THR A 538 -24.70 -2.92 8.90
C THR A 538 -23.56 -2.18 9.59
N GLY A 539 -23.86 -1.14 10.37
CA GLY A 539 -22.82 -0.43 11.13
C GLY A 539 -22.33 -1.25 12.33
N LEU A 540 -23.21 -2.01 13.00
CA LEU A 540 -22.83 -2.90 14.11
C LEU A 540 -21.89 -4.02 13.66
N GLU A 541 -22.05 -4.53 12.43
CA GLU A 541 -21.13 -5.51 11.82
C GLU A 541 -19.72 -4.98 11.57
N LYS A 542 -19.54 -3.65 11.57
CA LYS A 542 -18.31 -2.97 11.13
C LYS A 542 -17.65 -2.11 12.20
N CYS A 543 -18.37 -1.74 13.26
CA CYS A 543 -17.83 -0.91 14.32
C CYS A 543 -16.71 -1.62 15.09
N HIS A 544 -15.75 -0.86 15.59
CA HIS A 544 -14.68 -1.38 16.43
C HIS A 544 -15.13 -1.48 17.90
N HIS A 545 -15.89 -0.50 18.39
CA HIS A 545 -16.37 -0.45 19.77
C HIS A 545 -17.90 -0.41 19.81
N VAL A 546 -18.52 -1.57 20.05
CA VAL A 546 -19.98 -1.74 20.08
C VAL A 546 -20.65 -0.79 21.09
N GLU A 547 -20.07 -0.63 22.28
CA GLU A 547 -20.65 0.25 23.31
C GLU A 547 -20.68 1.71 22.86
N ASP A 548 -19.58 2.24 22.33
CA ASP A 548 -19.51 3.61 21.85
C ASP A 548 -20.43 3.83 20.66
N TYR A 549 -20.47 2.89 19.72
CA TYR A 549 -21.40 2.92 18.60
C TYR A 549 -22.88 2.94 19.06
N ASN A 550 -23.23 2.17 20.09
CA ASN A 550 -24.59 2.17 20.68
C ASN A 550 -24.95 3.49 21.35
N LYS A 551 -23.98 4.17 21.97
CA LYS A 551 -24.15 5.53 22.53
C LYS A 551 -24.37 6.54 21.41
N LEU A 552 -23.50 6.52 20.39
CA LEU A 552 -23.50 7.44 19.26
C LEU A 552 -24.78 7.33 18.42
N THR A 553 -25.35 6.13 18.30
CA THR A 553 -26.63 5.89 17.60
C THR A 553 -27.88 6.11 18.47
N GLY A 554 -27.71 6.48 19.75
CA GLY A 554 -28.83 6.79 20.66
C GLY A 554 -29.62 5.57 21.16
N ARG A 555 -29.13 4.34 20.94
CA ARG A 555 -29.82 3.12 21.41
C ARG A 555 -29.64 2.85 22.90
N GLN A 556 -28.55 3.32 23.52
CA GLN A 556 -28.35 3.15 24.96
C GLN A 556 -29.39 3.94 25.79
N ALA A 557 -29.83 5.11 25.31
CA ALA A 557 -30.94 5.85 25.90
C ALA A 557 -32.28 5.11 25.76
N ARG A 558 -32.53 4.46 24.62
CA ARG A 558 -33.75 3.65 24.39
C ARG A 558 -33.79 2.35 25.21
N MET A 559 -32.65 1.69 25.40
CA MET A 559 -32.56 0.49 26.26
C MET A 559 -32.76 0.83 27.74
N ASN A 560 -32.18 1.93 28.23
CA ASN A 560 -32.40 2.38 29.61
C ASN A 560 -33.84 2.86 29.85
N GLN A 561 -34.46 3.53 28.88
CA GLN A 561 -35.87 3.93 28.96
C GLN A 561 -36.83 2.72 28.88
N GLY A 562 -36.53 1.72 28.04
CA GLY A 562 -37.31 0.48 27.96
C GLY A 562 -37.19 -0.38 29.23
N GLY A 563 -36.00 -0.46 29.82
CA GLY A 563 -35.76 -1.12 31.10
C GLY A 563 -36.48 -0.42 32.26
N ALA A 564 -36.43 0.92 32.32
CA ALA A 564 -37.15 1.71 33.32
C ALA A 564 -38.69 1.58 33.17
N ALA A 565 -39.21 1.54 31.95
CA ALA A 565 -40.63 1.33 31.68
C ALA A 565 -41.10 -0.08 32.08
N LEU A 566 -40.28 -1.12 31.82
CA LEU A 566 -40.55 -2.49 32.27
C LEU A 566 -40.45 -2.64 33.79
N GLN A 567 -39.51 -1.96 34.44
CA GLN A 567 -39.38 -1.94 35.89
C GLN A 567 -40.57 -1.23 36.55
N GLN A 568 -41.02 -0.09 36.01
CA GLN A 568 -42.24 0.60 36.46
C GLN A 568 -43.50 -0.25 36.23
N ALA A 569 -43.59 -0.96 35.11
CA ALA A 569 -44.69 -1.90 34.86
C ALA A 569 -44.68 -3.08 35.85
N ALA A 570 -43.51 -3.63 36.18
CA ALA A 570 -43.38 -4.70 37.17
C ALA A 570 -43.69 -4.22 38.60
N THR A 571 -43.35 -2.97 38.93
CA THR A 571 -43.67 -2.38 40.25
C THR A 571 -45.16 -2.10 40.42
N ASN A 572 -45.87 -1.79 39.33
CA ASN A 572 -47.33 -1.58 39.34
C ASN A 572 -48.15 -2.88 39.35
N ILE A 573 -47.56 -4.03 39.00
CA ILE A 573 -48.24 -5.34 39.02
C ILE A 573 -48.04 -6.06 40.38
N GLY A 574 -47.00 -5.72 41.15
CA GLY A 574 -46.74 -6.31 42.48
C GLY A 574 -47.48 -5.67 43.65
N GLY A 575 -48.43 -4.76 43.39
CA GLY A 575 -49.18 -4.00 44.39
C GLY A 575 -50.66 -4.36 44.55
N PHE A 576 -51.11 -5.50 44.01
CA PHE A 576 -52.47 -6.03 44.20
C PHE A 576 -52.47 -7.35 44.96
#